data_AF-A0A1Q7H015-F1
#
_entry.id   AF-A0A1Q7H015-F1
#
_cell.length_a   1.000
_cell.length_b   1.000
_cell.length_c   1.000
_cell.angle_alpha   90.00
_cell.angle_beta   90.00
_cell.angle_gamma   90.00
#
_symmetry.space_group_name_H-M   'P 1'
#
loop_
_entity.id
_entity.type
_entity.pdbx_description
1 polymer ?
#
loop_
_entity_poly.entity_id
_entity_poly.type
_entity_poly.pdbx_seq_one_letter_code
_entity_poly.pdbx_strand_id
1 'polypeptide(L)'
;MTSPDGNLFQQQEANRRRTTWLVIGFVLFFAWLGFGGDYILALATTDSGPHAYHHVFPWLGIVLTLTAIITARYAYKTGPEKVLWSTGAREVIDPQTDGERQLVNVVEEMAIAAGVARPRIWIVPDDDPNAFATGHGPGDSHIAVTQGLLSICNREELQAVIGHELGHVKNLDVRLMTTLAALVGAVLLVRDGMGRMMGGRSRISSRAEEGGKKGAGPLLAILLALWIISWVIAPLVTQLLALAVSRRREYLADDMSAQFTRNPLALASALAKIESATAPTTSIKRGAAHLCIADPLGRHFTNHEGWLGDVFATHPPMGMRIAKLKGMGYAQLKKEGGPFTNSALA
;
A
#
# COMPACT_ATOMS: atom_id res chain seq x y z
N MET A 1 27.67 9.70 15.42
CA MET A 1 26.87 8.47 15.52
C MET A 1 25.68 8.78 16.41
N THR A 2 24.54 9.14 15.81
CA THR A 2 23.28 9.29 16.54
C THR A 2 22.81 7.90 16.97
N SER A 3 22.34 7.75 18.21
CA SER A 3 21.83 6.46 18.70
C SER A 3 20.78 5.89 17.73
N PRO A 4 20.85 4.61 17.32
CA PRO A 4 19.88 3.99 16.41
C PRO A 4 18.43 4.11 16.94
N ASP A 5 18.25 4.18 18.25
CA ASP A 5 16.94 4.31 18.89
C ASP A 5 16.28 5.67 18.62
N GLY A 6 17.06 6.75 18.55
CA GLY A 6 16.55 8.09 18.26
C GLY A 6 15.96 8.22 16.86
N ASN A 7 16.47 7.46 15.89
CA ASN A 7 15.95 7.44 14.52
C ASN A 7 14.68 6.57 14.41
N LEU A 8 14.62 5.44 15.11
CA LEU A 8 13.48 4.53 15.09
C LEU A 8 12.21 5.17 15.67
N PHE A 9 12.29 5.76 16.87
CA PHE A 9 11.12 6.40 17.49
C PHE A 9 10.61 7.59 16.67
N GLN A 10 11.52 8.41 16.13
CA GLN A 10 11.15 9.51 15.23
C GLN A 10 10.45 9.01 13.96
N GLN A 11 10.88 7.87 13.40
CA GLN A 11 10.21 7.26 12.26
C GLN A 11 8.84 6.69 12.60
N GLN A 12 8.71 6.00 13.74
CA GLN A 12 7.42 5.52 14.22
C GLN A 12 6.43 6.68 14.43
N GLU A 13 6.88 7.79 15.03
CA GLU A 13 6.06 9.00 15.17
C GLU A 13 5.69 9.60 13.81
N ALA A 14 6.66 9.74 12.90
CA ALA A 14 6.41 10.26 11.56
C ALA A 14 5.38 9.41 10.81
N ASN A 15 5.47 8.09 10.91
CA ASN A 15 4.53 7.16 10.29
C ASN A 15 3.14 7.23 10.92
N ARG A 16 3.04 7.38 12.25
CA ARG A 16 1.76 7.59 12.94
C ARG A 16 1.12 8.90 12.51
N ARG A 17 1.88 10.00 12.43
CA ARG A 17 1.41 11.31 11.96
C ARG A 17 0.96 11.24 10.51
N ARG A 18 1.75 10.63 9.62
CA ARG A 18 1.39 10.44 8.20
C ARG A 18 0.11 9.64 8.03
N THR A 19 -0.04 8.53 8.75
CA THR A 19 -1.27 7.73 8.72
C THR A 19 -2.48 8.56 9.16
N THR A 20 -2.31 9.35 10.23
CA THR A 20 -3.37 10.22 10.75
C THR A 20 -3.77 11.28 9.73
N TRP A 21 -2.79 11.99 9.15
CA TRP A 21 -3.01 12.98 8.12
C TRP A 21 -3.63 12.41 6.85
N LEU A 22 -3.27 11.18 6.49
CA LEU A 22 -3.86 10.48 5.35
C LEU A 22 -5.34 10.20 5.58
N VAL A 23 -5.73 9.71 6.76
CA VAL A 23 -7.15 9.49 7.12
C VAL A 23 -7.91 10.81 7.20
N ILE A 24 -7.33 11.85 7.82
CA ILE A 24 -7.94 13.19 7.89
C ILE A 24 -8.14 13.74 6.47
N GLY A 25 -7.11 13.69 5.63
CA GLY A 25 -7.16 14.15 4.25
C GLY A 25 -8.23 13.43 3.43
N PHE A 26 -8.37 12.11 3.61
CA PHE A 26 -9.44 11.32 3.00
C PHE A 26 -10.83 11.82 3.42
N VAL A 27 -11.07 12.02 4.71
CA VAL A 27 -12.37 12.50 5.21
C VAL A 27 -12.66 13.92 4.73
N LEU A 28 -11.67 14.82 4.79
CA LEU A 28 -11.80 16.21 4.31
C LEU A 28 -12.06 16.26 2.81
N PHE A 29 -11.46 15.37 2.04
CA PHE A 29 -11.68 15.30 0.59
C PHE A 29 -13.13 14.91 0.26
N PHE A 30 -13.69 13.89 0.92
CA PHE A 30 -15.09 13.51 0.72
C PHE A 30 -16.08 14.55 1.26
N ALA A 31 -15.72 15.22 2.36
CA ALA A 31 -16.48 16.37 2.85
C ALA A 31 -16.51 17.50 1.82
N TRP A 32 -15.35 17.84 1.22
CA TRP A 32 -15.26 18.82 0.14
C TRP A 32 -16.15 18.46 -1.05
N LEU A 33 -16.14 17.21 -1.49
CA LEU A 33 -17.01 16.75 -2.57
C LEU A 33 -18.50 16.88 -2.22
N GLY A 34 -18.89 16.50 -1.00
CA GLY A 34 -20.29 16.56 -0.59
C GLY A 34 -20.80 17.99 -0.38
N PHE A 35 -20.12 18.77 0.46
CA PHE A 35 -20.52 20.16 0.73
C PHE A 35 -20.36 21.06 -0.50
N GLY A 36 -19.37 20.80 -1.35
CA GLY A 36 -19.25 21.49 -2.64
C GLY A 36 -20.44 21.21 -3.57
N GLY A 37 -20.93 19.96 -3.57
CA GLY A 37 -22.13 19.58 -4.31
C GLY A 37 -23.39 20.26 -3.76
N ASP A 38 -23.59 20.26 -2.44
CA ASP A 38 -24.69 20.98 -1.80
C ASP A 38 -24.65 22.48 -2.12
N TYR A 39 -23.46 23.10 -2.09
CA TYR A 39 -23.30 24.52 -2.41
C TYR A 39 -23.69 24.85 -3.87
N ILE A 40 -23.28 24.01 -4.82
CA ILE A 40 -23.65 24.16 -6.23
C ILE A 40 -25.17 23.99 -6.40
N LEU A 41 -25.78 22.98 -5.75
CA LEU A 41 -27.22 22.76 -5.81
C LEU A 41 -28.02 23.89 -5.16
N ALA A 42 -27.54 24.43 -4.04
CA ALA A 42 -28.13 25.60 -3.41
C ALA A 42 -28.16 26.77 -4.39
N LEU A 43 -27.01 27.14 -4.98
CA LEU A 43 -26.93 28.22 -5.97
C LEU A 43 -27.79 27.98 -7.21
N ALA A 44 -27.85 26.74 -7.70
CA ALA A 44 -28.64 26.38 -8.87
C ALA A 44 -30.16 26.45 -8.61
N THR A 45 -30.58 26.29 -7.35
CA THR A 45 -32.00 26.27 -6.98
C THR A 45 -32.51 27.61 -6.46
N THR A 46 -31.64 28.53 -6.02
CA THR A 46 -32.00 29.85 -5.48
C THR A 46 -32.99 30.65 -6.34
N ASP A 47 -32.81 30.67 -7.66
CA ASP A 47 -33.67 31.46 -8.58
C ASP A 47 -34.87 30.67 -9.12
N SER A 48 -35.14 29.49 -8.55
CA SER A 48 -36.23 28.61 -9.00
C SER A 48 -37.58 29.09 -8.47
N GLY A 49 -38.67 28.77 -9.18
CA GLY A 49 -40.02 29.20 -8.80
C GLY A 49 -40.48 28.71 -7.40
N PRO A 50 -41.57 29.26 -6.85
CA PRO A 50 -42.03 28.97 -5.48
C PRO A 50 -42.33 27.49 -5.19
N HIS A 51 -42.65 26.70 -6.22
CA HIS A 51 -42.96 25.27 -6.13
C HIS A 51 -41.79 24.37 -6.55
N ALA A 52 -40.65 24.95 -6.93
CA ALA A 52 -39.45 24.18 -7.26
C ALA A 52 -38.73 23.71 -5.99
N TYR A 53 -37.92 22.67 -6.13
CA TYR A 53 -37.05 22.19 -5.06
C TYR A 53 -35.99 23.25 -4.74
N HIS A 54 -35.90 23.65 -3.47
CA HIS A 54 -34.88 24.55 -2.95
C HIS A 54 -33.93 23.76 -2.07
N HIS A 55 -32.65 23.73 -2.44
CA HIS A 55 -31.66 22.97 -1.70
C HIS A 55 -31.10 23.82 -0.54
N VAL A 56 -31.71 23.69 0.64
CA VAL A 56 -31.39 24.51 1.83
C VAL A 56 -30.59 23.77 2.89
N PHE A 57 -30.63 22.44 2.87
CA PHE A 57 -30.01 21.60 3.89
C PHE A 57 -28.90 20.74 3.25
N PRO A 58 -27.66 20.78 3.76
CA PRO A 58 -26.49 20.17 3.11
C PRO A 58 -26.41 18.66 3.38
N TRP A 59 -27.41 17.92 2.91
CA TRP A 59 -27.50 16.49 3.17
C TRP A 59 -26.43 15.69 2.41
N LEU A 60 -25.96 16.13 1.24
CA LEU A 60 -24.90 15.40 0.51
C LEU A 60 -23.59 15.46 1.28
N GLY A 61 -23.21 16.63 1.78
CA GLY A 61 -22.06 16.89 2.62
C GLY A 61 -22.07 16.03 3.87
N ILE A 62 -23.19 16.00 4.58
CA ILE A 62 -23.34 15.17 5.78
C ILE A 62 -23.22 13.68 5.44
N VAL A 63 -23.95 13.20 4.43
CA VAL A 63 -23.96 11.77 4.06
C VAL A 63 -22.58 11.31 3.57
N LEU A 64 -21.93 12.06 2.67
CA LEU A 64 -20.61 11.73 2.14
C LEU A 64 -19.54 11.77 3.25
N THR A 65 -19.58 12.76 4.14
CA THR A 65 -18.63 12.84 5.27
C THR A 65 -18.81 11.67 6.22
N LEU A 66 -20.04 11.36 6.63
CA LEU A 66 -20.32 10.21 7.51
C LEU A 66 -19.90 8.90 6.86
N THR A 67 -20.22 8.72 5.58
CA THR A 67 -19.82 7.53 4.82
C THR A 67 -18.30 7.41 4.76
N ALA A 68 -17.57 8.52 4.53
CA ALA A 68 -16.11 8.52 4.52
C ALA A 68 -15.52 8.15 5.88
N ILE A 69 -16.07 8.68 7.00
CA ILE A 69 -15.62 8.33 8.36
C ILE A 69 -15.87 6.85 8.65
N ILE A 70 -17.08 6.34 8.36
CA ILE A 70 -17.44 4.94 8.57
C ILE A 70 -16.52 4.04 7.74
N THR A 71 -16.34 4.40 6.46
CA THR A 71 -15.50 3.63 5.54
C THR A 71 -14.05 3.64 5.98
N ALA A 72 -13.48 4.78 6.38
CA ALA A 72 -12.11 4.87 6.87
C ALA A 72 -11.90 4.06 8.16
N ARG A 73 -12.85 4.12 9.11
CA ARG A 73 -12.80 3.35 10.35
C ARG A 73 -12.93 1.84 10.08
N TYR A 74 -13.81 1.46 9.16
CA TYR A 74 -13.99 0.07 8.75
C TYR A 74 -12.77 -0.46 8.00
N ALA A 75 -12.24 0.33 7.06
CA ALA A 75 -11.04 0.05 6.28
C ALA A 75 -9.80 -0.08 7.16
N TYR A 76 -9.65 0.75 8.18
CA TYR A 76 -8.60 0.60 9.19
C TYR A 76 -8.74 -0.76 9.86
N LYS A 77 -9.85 -1.02 10.57
CA LYS A 77 -10.04 -2.24 11.37
C LYS A 77 -9.91 -3.55 10.58
N THR A 78 -10.46 -3.59 9.37
CA THR A 78 -10.55 -4.83 8.57
C THR A 78 -9.54 -4.90 7.43
N GLY A 79 -8.70 -3.87 7.28
CA GLY A 79 -7.73 -3.75 6.20
C GLY A 79 -6.79 -4.96 6.11
N PRO A 80 -6.11 -5.34 7.21
CA PRO A 80 -5.15 -6.45 7.18
C PRO A 80 -5.78 -7.77 6.71
N GLU A 81 -6.90 -8.15 7.30
CA GLU A 81 -7.61 -9.39 6.95
C GLU A 81 -8.13 -9.37 5.51
N LYS A 82 -8.61 -8.22 5.02
CA LYS A 82 -9.09 -8.11 3.64
C LYS A 82 -7.98 -8.21 2.61
N VAL A 83 -6.80 -7.67 2.91
CA VAL A 83 -5.63 -7.85 2.05
C VAL A 83 -5.32 -9.34 1.92
N LEU A 84 -5.21 -10.05 3.05
CA LEU A 84 -4.93 -11.49 3.08
C LEU A 84 -6.01 -12.33 2.38
N TRP A 85 -7.29 -12.00 2.61
CA TRP A 85 -8.39 -12.69 1.93
C TRP A 85 -8.38 -12.45 0.42
N SER A 86 -8.01 -11.24 -0.02
CA SER A 86 -7.96 -10.88 -1.44
C SER A 86 -6.88 -11.63 -2.21
N THR A 87 -5.83 -12.10 -1.53
CA THR A 87 -4.74 -12.91 -2.10
C THR A 87 -4.99 -14.42 -1.96
N GLY A 88 -6.09 -14.84 -1.33
CA GLY A 88 -6.34 -16.26 -1.05
C GLY A 88 -5.39 -16.86 -0.02
N ALA A 89 -4.80 -16.03 0.85
CA ALA A 89 -3.85 -16.49 1.85
C ALA A 89 -4.50 -17.45 2.86
N ARG A 90 -3.79 -18.51 3.22
CA ARG A 90 -4.14 -19.46 4.29
C ARG A 90 -3.27 -19.22 5.52
N GLU A 91 -3.88 -19.15 6.69
CA GLU A 91 -3.15 -19.09 7.96
C GLU A 91 -2.46 -20.42 8.27
N VAL A 92 -1.21 -20.35 8.73
CA VAL A 92 -0.42 -21.51 9.16
C VAL A 92 -0.64 -21.70 10.67
N ILE A 93 -1.64 -22.50 11.03
CA ILE A 93 -1.95 -22.86 12.42
C ILE A 93 -1.15 -24.09 12.85
N ASP A 94 -1.13 -25.12 12.02
CA ASP A 94 -0.41 -26.37 12.25
C ASP A 94 0.44 -26.72 11.02
N PRO A 95 1.78 -26.53 11.07
CA PRO A 95 2.65 -26.68 9.92
C PRO A 95 2.86 -28.16 9.53
N GLN A 96 2.35 -28.53 8.36
CA GLN A 96 2.33 -29.92 7.89
C GLN A 96 3.57 -30.29 7.09
N THR A 97 4.16 -29.32 6.38
CA THR A 97 5.34 -29.53 5.52
C THR A 97 6.62 -29.02 6.18
N ASP A 98 7.78 -29.52 5.74
CA ASP A 98 9.07 -29.06 6.25
C ASP A 98 9.30 -27.56 5.94
N GLY A 99 8.86 -27.09 4.77
CA GLY A 99 8.90 -25.66 4.41
C GLY A 99 8.03 -24.79 5.32
N GLU A 100 6.84 -25.25 5.68
CA GLU A 100 5.97 -24.57 6.67
C GLU A 100 6.61 -24.52 8.05
N ARG A 101 7.19 -25.62 8.51
CA ARG A 101 7.90 -25.69 9.80
C ARG A 101 9.11 -24.77 9.81
N GLN A 102 9.88 -24.74 8.73
CA GLN A 102 11.00 -23.82 8.57
C GLN A 102 10.51 -22.37 8.60
N LEU A 103 9.43 -22.03 7.90
CA LEU A 103 8.86 -20.68 7.91
C LEU A 103 8.45 -20.26 9.33
N VAL A 104 7.77 -21.15 10.07
CA VAL A 104 7.36 -20.88 11.46
C VAL A 104 8.57 -20.58 12.34
N ASN A 105 9.61 -21.42 12.27
CA ASN A 105 10.84 -21.23 13.04
C ASN A 105 11.54 -19.92 12.68
N VAL A 106 11.68 -19.63 11.38
CA VAL A 106 12.30 -18.41 10.88
C VAL A 106 11.55 -17.16 11.34
N VAL A 107 10.22 -17.15 11.25
CA VAL A 107 9.40 -16.02 11.72
C VAL A 107 9.57 -15.80 13.22
N GLU A 108 9.62 -16.88 14.01
CA GLU A 108 9.81 -16.78 15.45
C GLU A 108 11.21 -16.24 15.81
N GLU A 109 12.25 -16.79 15.20
CA GLU A 109 13.64 -16.34 15.37
C GLU A 109 13.80 -14.85 15.03
N MET A 110 13.23 -14.43 13.88
CA MET A 110 13.34 -13.04 13.44
C MET A 110 12.44 -12.11 14.26
N ALA A 111 11.29 -12.56 14.77
CA ALA A 111 10.46 -11.77 15.68
C ALA A 111 11.20 -11.49 17.00
N ILE A 112 11.92 -12.48 17.53
CA ILE A 112 12.79 -12.34 18.70
C ILE A 112 13.92 -11.36 18.39
N ALA A 113 14.64 -11.53 17.27
CA ALA A 113 15.74 -10.64 16.87
C ALA A 113 15.27 -9.19 16.67
N ALA A 114 14.07 -9.00 16.11
CA ALA A 114 13.46 -7.69 15.90
C ALA A 114 12.89 -7.09 17.20
N GLY A 115 12.65 -7.90 18.25
CA GLY A 115 12.04 -7.46 19.50
C GLY A 115 10.58 -7.06 19.33
N VAL A 116 9.82 -7.81 18.53
CA VAL A 116 8.38 -7.59 18.27
C VAL A 116 7.58 -8.84 18.63
N ALA A 117 6.26 -8.71 18.82
CA ALA A 117 5.42 -9.87 19.04
C ALA A 117 5.40 -10.75 17.79
N ARG A 118 5.27 -12.07 17.98
CA ARG A 118 5.22 -13.03 16.88
C ARG A 118 4.00 -12.70 15.98
N PRO A 119 4.22 -12.40 14.69
CA PRO A 119 3.12 -12.15 13.76
C PRO A 119 2.38 -13.45 13.42
N ARG A 120 1.14 -13.31 12.96
CA ARG A 120 0.42 -14.43 12.33
C ARG A 120 1.04 -14.75 10.98
N ILE A 121 1.15 -16.03 10.66
CA ILE A 121 1.88 -16.51 9.48
C ILE A 121 0.88 -16.99 8.45
N TRP A 122 1.06 -16.55 7.21
CA TRP A 122 0.16 -16.84 6.10
C TRP A 122 0.93 -17.34 4.89
N ILE A 123 0.34 -18.26 4.16
CA ILE A 123 0.86 -18.75 2.88
C ILE A 123 -0.12 -18.38 1.78
N VAL A 124 0.40 -17.71 0.77
CA VAL A 124 -0.33 -17.34 -0.44
C VAL A 124 -0.08 -18.41 -1.51
N PRO A 125 -1.12 -19.02 -2.10
CA PRO A 125 -0.98 -19.98 -3.19
C PRO A 125 -0.65 -19.25 -4.50
N ASP A 126 0.55 -18.69 -4.59
CA ASP A 126 1.10 -18.05 -5.78
C ASP A 126 2.52 -18.58 -6.03
N ASP A 127 2.84 -18.82 -7.30
CA ASP A 127 4.14 -19.28 -7.76
C ASP A 127 5.12 -18.09 -7.94
N ASP A 128 4.60 -16.86 -8.05
CA ASP A 128 5.43 -15.65 -8.02
C ASP A 128 6.08 -15.49 -6.64
N PRO A 129 7.42 -15.51 -6.53
CA PRO A 129 8.11 -15.44 -5.24
C PRO A 129 7.99 -14.05 -4.62
N ASN A 130 7.24 -13.96 -3.53
CA ASN A 130 6.97 -12.70 -2.87
C ASN A 130 6.69 -12.89 -1.38
N ALA A 131 6.80 -11.80 -0.63
CA ALA A 131 6.38 -11.72 0.76
C ALA A 131 5.87 -10.30 1.05
N PHE A 132 4.98 -10.19 2.03
CA PHE A 132 4.50 -8.91 2.52
C PHE A 132 4.05 -8.98 3.98
N ALA A 133 4.14 -7.86 4.67
CA ALA A 133 3.55 -7.67 5.99
C ALA A 133 2.33 -6.74 5.96
N THR A 134 1.31 -7.08 6.76
CA THR A 134 0.13 -6.24 6.99
C THR A 134 -0.24 -6.21 8.46
N GLY A 135 -1.02 -5.20 8.88
CA GLY A 135 -1.41 -5.05 10.28
C GLY A 135 -1.43 -3.61 10.77
N HIS A 136 -1.76 -3.46 12.05
CA HIS A 136 -1.83 -2.17 12.73
C HIS A 136 -0.55 -1.85 13.50
N GLY A 137 0.38 -2.79 13.66
CA GLY A 137 1.66 -2.57 14.30
C GLY A 137 2.21 -3.84 14.96
N PRO A 138 3.26 -3.74 15.79
CA PRO A 138 3.95 -4.89 16.37
C PRO A 138 3.10 -5.87 17.18
N GLY A 139 1.97 -5.42 17.75
CA GLY A 139 1.07 -6.28 18.53
C GLY A 139 -0.06 -6.92 17.70
N ASP A 140 -0.22 -6.50 16.45
CA ASP A 140 -1.24 -7.01 15.53
C ASP A 140 -0.69 -6.92 14.10
N SER A 141 0.13 -7.91 13.77
CA SER A 141 0.87 -8.02 12.51
C SER A 141 0.73 -9.41 11.91
N HIS A 142 0.76 -9.43 10.59
CA HIS A 142 0.58 -10.62 9.77
C HIS A 142 1.70 -10.61 8.74
N ILE A 143 2.36 -11.74 8.55
CA ILE A 143 3.34 -11.95 7.50
C ILE A 143 2.78 -12.99 6.55
N ALA A 144 2.72 -12.64 5.27
CA ALA A 144 2.32 -13.52 4.21
C ALA A 144 3.53 -13.82 3.30
N VAL A 145 3.68 -15.09 2.95
CA VAL A 145 4.74 -15.58 2.07
C VAL A 145 4.12 -16.40 0.95
N THR A 146 4.56 -16.23 -0.29
CA THR A 146 4.05 -17.04 -1.41
C THR A 146 4.69 -18.44 -1.42
N GLN A 147 4.01 -19.41 -2.03
CA GLN A 147 4.57 -20.75 -2.24
C GLN A 147 5.84 -20.69 -3.11
N GLY A 148 5.84 -19.81 -4.12
CA GLY A 148 7.01 -19.47 -4.93
C GLY A 148 8.23 -19.14 -4.07
N LEU A 149 8.09 -18.22 -3.11
CA LEU A 149 9.21 -17.81 -2.28
C LEU A 149 9.74 -18.96 -1.41
N LEU A 150 8.85 -19.75 -0.80
CA LEU A 150 9.23 -20.90 0.01
C LEU A 150 9.99 -21.98 -0.79
N SER A 151 9.72 -22.08 -2.09
CA SER A 151 10.37 -23.06 -2.95
C SER A 151 11.77 -22.66 -3.43
N ILE A 152 12.07 -21.36 -3.53
CA ILE A 152 13.34 -20.87 -4.09
C ILE A 152 14.34 -20.40 -3.03
N CYS A 153 13.84 -19.95 -1.87
CA CYS A 153 14.68 -19.41 -0.81
C CYS A 153 15.20 -20.51 0.10
N ASN A 154 16.51 -20.48 0.39
CA ASN A 154 17.06 -21.25 1.49
C ASN A 154 16.71 -20.60 2.84
N ARG A 155 17.09 -21.23 3.96
CA ARG A 155 16.74 -20.75 5.30
C ARG A 155 17.30 -19.36 5.62
N GLU A 156 18.54 -19.06 5.24
CA GLU A 156 19.17 -17.77 5.52
C GLU A 156 18.54 -16.64 4.68
N GLU A 157 18.26 -16.91 3.41
CA GLU A 157 17.53 -16.02 2.52
C GLU A 157 16.12 -15.74 3.05
N LEU A 158 15.42 -16.80 3.51
CA LEU A 158 14.10 -16.65 4.12
C LEU A 158 14.17 -15.83 5.41
N GLN A 159 15.15 -16.04 6.28
CA GLN A 159 15.38 -15.19 7.47
C GLN A 159 15.60 -13.74 7.07
N ALA A 160 16.33 -13.48 6.00
CA ALA A 160 16.61 -12.14 5.53
C ALA A 160 15.36 -11.43 4.98
N VAL A 161 14.54 -12.13 4.18
CA VAL A 161 13.26 -11.59 3.70
C VAL A 161 12.30 -11.34 4.86
N ILE A 162 12.15 -12.30 5.78
CA ILE A 162 11.28 -12.14 6.94
C ILE A 162 11.78 -11.04 7.88
N GLY A 163 13.09 -10.91 8.05
CA GLY A 163 13.72 -9.81 8.80
C GLY A 163 13.41 -8.44 8.20
N HIS A 164 13.37 -8.35 6.86
CA HIS A 164 12.97 -7.13 6.15
C HIS A 164 11.49 -6.79 6.42
N GLU A 165 10.60 -7.76 6.28
CA GLU A 165 9.16 -7.59 6.57
C GLU A 165 8.89 -7.20 8.03
N LEU A 166 9.59 -7.83 8.98
CA LEU A 166 9.52 -7.47 10.40
C LEU A 166 10.09 -6.08 10.68
N GLY A 167 11.04 -5.63 9.87
CA GLY A 167 11.47 -4.25 9.84
C GLY A 167 10.32 -3.28 9.62
N HIS A 168 9.48 -3.54 8.61
CA HIS A 168 8.28 -2.75 8.37
C HIS A 168 7.27 -2.82 9.52
N VAL A 169 7.12 -3.99 10.15
CA VAL A 169 6.28 -4.13 11.34
C VAL A 169 6.80 -3.24 12.48
N LYS A 170 8.11 -3.30 12.76
CA LYS A 170 8.78 -2.55 13.82
C LYS A 170 8.68 -1.03 13.63
N ASN A 171 8.76 -0.55 12.39
CA ASN A 171 8.64 0.87 12.06
C ASN A 171 7.21 1.42 12.00
N LEU A 172 6.19 0.59 12.20
CA LEU A 172 4.79 0.92 11.89
C LEU A 172 4.56 1.25 10.42
N ASP A 173 5.41 0.71 9.54
CA ASP A 173 5.28 0.92 8.12
C ASP A 173 4.04 0.21 7.56
N VAL A 174 3.80 -1.00 8.06
CA VAL A 174 2.61 -1.82 7.75
C VAL A 174 1.31 -1.09 8.03
N ARG A 175 1.25 -0.27 9.08
CA ARG A 175 0.05 0.51 9.44
C ARG A 175 -0.30 1.51 8.34
N LEU A 176 0.69 2.29 7.90
CA LEU A 176 0.50 3.29 6.85
C LEU A 176 0.09 2.62 5.54
N MET A 177 0.82 1.58 5.13
CA MET A 177 0.61 0.92 3.84
C MET A 177 -0.72 0.16 3.79
N THR A 178 -1.12 -0.49 4.89
CA THR A 178 -2.42 -1.18 4.98
C THR A 178 -3.59 -0.19 4.98
N THR A 179 -3.47 0.92 5.71
CA THR A 179 -4.51 1.96 5.75
C THR A 179 -4.70 2.57 4.35
N LEU A 180 -3.60 2.88 3.68
CA LEU A 180 -3.60 3.36 2.31
C LEU A 180 -4.26 2.36 1.34
N ALA A 181 -3.86 1.08 1.39
CA ALA A 181 -4.43 0.01 0.57
C ALA A 181 -5.96 -0.05 0.72
N ALA A 182 -6.42 -0.04 1.97
CA ALA A 182 -7.82 -0.18 2.31
C ALA A 182 -8.64 1.04 1.85
N LEU A 183 -8.09 2.25 1.95
CA LEU A 183 -8.74 3.48 1.48
C LEU A 183 -8.80 3.55 -0.05
N VAL A 184 -7.72 3.20 -0.75
CA VAL A 184 -7.72 3.11 -2.22
C VAL A 184 -8.74 2.06 -2.69
N GLY A 185 -8.75 0.88 -2.06
CA GLY A 185 -9.73 -0.16 -2.34
C GLY A 185 -11.17 0.30 -2.12
N ALA A 186 -11.43 1.05 -1.04
CA ALA A 186 -12.74 1.62 -0.77
C ALA A 186 -13.18 2.62 -1.85
N VAL A 187 -12.30 3.49 -2.32
CA VAL A 187 -12.59 4.44 -3.41
C VAL A 187 -12.93 3.70 -4.70
N LEU A 188 -12.17 2.66 -5.04
CA LEU A 188 -12.43 1.85 -6.23
C LEU A 188 -13.79 1.14 -6.15
N LEU A 189 -14.15 0.60 -4.98
CA LEU A 189 -15.47 -0.01 -4.77
C LEU A 189 -16.61 1.01 -4.93
N VAL A 190 -16.44 2.23 -4.42
CA VAL A 190 -17.42 3.31 -4.60
C VAL A 190 -17.53 3.72 -6.07
N ARG A 191 -16.40 3.87 -6.77
CA ARG A 191 -16.36 4.19 -8.21
C ARG A 191 -17.07 3.13 -9.03
N ASP A 192 -16.72 1.85 -8.82
CA ASP A 192 -17.27 0.74 -9.60
C ASP A 192 -18.75 0.50 -9.27
N GLY A 193 -19.15 0.67 -7.99
CA GLY A 193 -20.55 0.62 -7.56
C GLY A 193 -21.39 1.73 -8.20
N MET A 194 -20.88 2.97 -8.21
CA MET A 194 -21.54 4.10 -8.88
C MET A 194 -21.62 3.89 -10.39
N GLY A 195 -20.55 3.41 -11.01
CA GLY A 195 -20.51 3.08 -12.44
C GLY A 195 -21.51 2.00 -12.85
N ARG A 196 -21.75 0.99 -11.99
CA ARG A 196 -22.79 -0.04 -12.22
C ARG A 196 -24.20 0.50 -12.02
N MET A 197 -24.41 1.36 -11.01
CA MET A 197 -25.70 1.99 -10.75
C MET A 197 -26.10 2.99 -11.85
N MET A 198 -25.14 3.77 -12.36
CA MET A 198 -25.35 4.71 -13.48
C MET A 198 -25.34 3.99 -14.85
N GLY A 199 -24.51 2.96 -15.03
CA GLY A 199 -24.40 2.19 -16.27
C GLY A 199 -25.55 1.20 -16.52
N GLY A 200 -26.25 0.76 -15.47
CA GLY A 200 -27.42 -0.11 -15.57
C GLY A 200 -28.74 0.60 -15.87
N ARG A 201 -28.75 1.93 -15.98
CA ARG A 201 -29.99 2.70 -16.13
C ARG A 201 -29.91 3.95 -17.03
N SER A 202 -28.87 4.10 -17.86
CA SER A 202 -28.83 5.19 -18.84
C SER A 202 -29.44 4.79 -20.19
N ARG A 203 -30.73 4.44 -20.17
CA ARG A 203 -31.66 4.91 -21.21
C ARG A 203 -32.40 6.10 -20.62
N ILE A 204 -31.68 7.18 -20.33
CA ILE A 204 -32.33 8.48 -20.17
C ILE A 204 -32.69 8.89 -21.59
N SER A 205 -33.92 8.58 -21.96
CA SER A 205 -34.60 9.19 -23.08
C SER A 205 -34.45 10.69 -22.94
N SER A 206 -33.74 11.30 -23.89
CA SER A 206 -33.72 12.73 -24.13
C SER A 206 -35.13 13.17 -24.52
N ARG A 207 -36.01 13.36 -23.52
CA ARG A 207 -37.17 14.21 -23.66
C ARG A 207 -36.73 15.58 -23.17
N ALA A 208 -36.04 16.29 -24.06
CA ALA A 208 -35.77 17.71 -23.92
C ALA A 208 -37.13 18.41 -23.99
N GLU A 209 -37.70 18.71 -22.83
CA GLU A 209 -38.79 19.66 -22.73
C GLU A 209 -38.16 21.05 -22.77
N GLU A 210 -38.47 21.76 -23.85
CA GLU A 210 -38.02 23.10 -24.17
C GLU A 210 -38.66 24.09 -23.17
N GLY A 211 -37.94 24.40 -22.09
CA GLY A 211 -38.39 25.29 -21.04
C GLY A 211 -37.30 26.25 -20.58
N GLY A 212 -37.23 27.43 -21.20
CA GLY A 212 -36.70 28.66 -20.60
C GLY A 212 -35.21 28.70 -20.24
N LYS A 213 -34.36 29.03 -21.22
CA LYS A 213 -32.98 29.49 -20.99
C LYS A 213 -32.97 30.71 -20.04
N LYS A 214 -32.57 30.50 -18.78
CA LYS A 214 -31.81 31.49 -18.02
C LYS A 214 -30.49 30.83 -17.67
N GLY A 215 -29.42 31.30 -18.32
CA GLY A 215 -28.10 30.70 -18.20
C GLY A 215 -27.68 30.64 -16.74
N ALA A 216 -27.35 29.43 -16.26
CA ALA A 216 -26.46 29.27 -15.13
C ALA A 216 -25.31 30.26 -15.32
N GLY A 217 -25.16 31.22 -14.41
CA GLY A 217 -24.15 32.28 -14.56
C GLY A 217 -22.75 31.67 -14.77
N PRO A 218 -21.81 32.39 -15.44
CA PRO A 218 -20.47 31.87 -15.73
C PRO A 218 -19.77 31.25 -14.50
N LEU A 219 -20.02 31.83 -13.31
CA LEU A 219 -19.53 31.33 -12.03
C LEU A 219 -20.06 29.92 -11.68
N LEU A 220 -21.35 29.65 -11.88
CA LEU A 220 -21.94 28.33 -11.58
C LEU A 220 -21.40 27.25 -12.52
N ALA A 221 -21.21 27.58 -13.80
CA ALA A 221 -20.60 26.67 -14.77
C ALA A 221 -19.15 26.34 -14.41
N ILE A 222 -18.37 27.33 -13.97
CA ILE A 222 -16.99 27.14 -13.50
C ILE A 222 -16.96 26.26 -12.24
N LEU A 223 -17.82 26.52 -11.26
CA LEU A 223 -17.89 25.74 -10.02
C LEU A 223 -18.28 24.28 -10.28
N LEU A 224 -19.28 24.05 -11.14
CA LEU A 224 -19.69 22.71 -11.55
C LEU A 224 -18.56 21.97 -12.28
N ALA A 225 -17.86 22.65 -13.19
CA ALA A 225 -16.71 22.09 -13.89
C ALA A 225 -15.60 21.69 -12.89
N LEU A 226 -15.24 22.56 -11.95
CA LEU A 226 -14.25 22.26 -10.90
C LEU A 226 -14.67 21.09 -10.00
N TRP A 227 -15.96 20.99 -9.67
CA TRP A 227 -16.49 19.89 -8.88
C TRP A 227 -16.44 18.54 -9.63
N ILE A 228 -16.80 18.52 -10.91
CA ILE A 228 -16.68 17.32 -11.77
C ILE A 228 -15.21 16.92 -11.92
N ILE A 229 -14.32 17.89 -12.16
CA ILE A 229 -12.88 17.66 -12.26
C ILE A 229 -12.35 17.04 -10.95
N SER A 230 -12.81 17.51 -9.79
CA SER A 230 -12.41 16.96 -8.49
C SER A 230 -12.78 15.47 -8.34
N TRP A 231 -13.93 15.04 -8.86
CA TRP A 231 -14.33 13.63 -8.90
C TRP A 231 -13.43 12.77 -9.81
N VAL A 232 -13.03 13.30 -10.97
CA VAL A 232 -12.15 12.61 -11.90
C VAL A 232 -10.72 12.49 -11.35
N ILE A 233 -10.27 13.53 -10.65
CA ILE A 233 -8.92 13.59 -10.06
C ILE A 233 -8.83 12.77 -8.76
N ALA A 234 -9.95 12.47 -8.09
CA ALA A 234 -9.98 11.73 -6.82
C ALA A 234 -9.13 10.43 -6.82
N PRO A 235 -9.30 9.51 -7.78
CA PRO A 235 -8.54 8.26 -7.79
C PRO A 235 -7.05 8.51 -8.06
N LEU A 236 -6.73 9.50 -8.90
CA LEU A 236 -5.35 9.88 -9.19
C LEU A 236 -4.65 10.42 -7.95
N VAL A 237 -5.29 11.29 -7.17
CA VAL A 237 -4.72 11.83 -5.92
C VAL A 237 -4.49 10.72 -4.90
N THR A 238 -5.43 9.78 -4.77
CA THR A 238 -5.23 8.64 -3.84
C THR A 238 -4.09 7.72 -4.27
N GLN A 239 -3.90 7.52 -5.58
CA GLN A 239 -2.76 6.75 -6.12
C GLN A 239 -1.45 7.52 -5.96
N LEU A 240 -1.43 8.83 -6.15
CA LEU A 240 -0.24 9.65 -5.92
C LEU A 240 0.16 9.68 -4.43
N LEU A 241 -0.82 9.73 -3.52
CA LEU A 241 -0.59 9.57 -2.09
C LEU A 241 -0.03 8.17 -1.76
N ALA A 242 -0.42 7.15 -2.52
CA ALA A 242 0.11 5.81 -2.39
C ALA A 242 1.57 5.69 -2.85
N LEU A 243 1.91 6.37 -3.95
CA LEU A 243 3.25 6.43 -4.51
C LEU A 243 4.20 7.32 -3.68
N ALA A 244 3.67 8.24 -2.88
CA ALA A 244 4.46 9.08 -1.98
C ALA A 244 5.03 8.31 -0.77
N VAL A 245 4.68 7.02 -0.63
CA VAL A 245 5.25 6.14 0.38
C VAL A 245 6.74 5.93 0.07
N SER A 246 7.58 6.26 1.05
CA SER A 246 8.98 6.65 0.82
C SER A 246 9.93 5.48 0.52
N ARG A 247 10.72 5.61 -0.57
CA ARG A 247 11.93 4.80 -0.88
C ARG A 247 12.92 4.67 0.28
N ARG A 248 12.96 5.63 1.20
CA ARG A 248 13.85 5.59 2.37
C ARG A 248 13.48 4.47 3.36
N ARG A 249 12.24 3.99 3.33
CA ARG A 249 11.72 2.95 4.24
C ARG A 249 12.28 1.59 3.85
N GLU A 250 12.28 1.29 2.55
CA GLU A 250 12.87 0.07 1.99
C GLU A 250 14.34 -0.07 2.38
N TYR A 251 15.14 1.00 2.18
CA TYR A 251 16.55 1.00 2.56
C TYR A 251 16.78 0.79 4.06
N LEU A 252 15.85 1.24 4.89
CA LEU A 252 15.96 1.09 6.33
C LEU A 252 15.47 -0.28 6.79
N ALA A 253 14.48 -0.86 6.12
CA ALA A 253 14.09 -2.25 6.30
C ALA A 253 15.21 -3.21 5.88
N ASP A 254 15.92 -2.91 4.79
CA ASP A 254 17.14 -3.62 4.38
C ASP A 254 18.23 -3.54 5.46
N ASP A 255 18.49 -2.34 6.00
CA ASP A 255 19.48 -2.13 7.07
C ASP A 255 19.09 -2.86 8.36
N MET A 256 17.80 -2.95 8.68
CA MET A 256 17.30 -3.68 9.84
C MET A 256 17.36 -5.19 9.63
N SER A 257 17.01 -5.69 8.45
CA SER A 257 17.16 -7.10 8.12
C SER A 257 18.62 -7.53 8.30
N ALA A 258 19.57 -6.76 7.76
CA ALA A 258 21.00 -6.98 7.95
C ALA A 258 21.41 -6.96 9.45
N GLN A 259 20.79 -6.11 10.27
CA GLN A 259 21.04 -6.06 11.72
C GLN A 259 20.47 -7.28 12.45
N PHE A 260 19.27 -7.74 12.07
CA PHE A 260 18.59 -8.88 12.68
C PHE A 260 19.28 -10.20 12.33
N THR A 261 19.58 -10.40 11.05
CA THR A 261 20.21 -11.64 10.56
C THR A 261 21.72 -11.66 10.74
N ARG A 262 22.36 -10.48 10.86
CA ARG A 262 23.82 -10.31 10.76
C ARG A 262 24.40 -10.82 9.44
N ASN A 263 23.55 -10.98 8.42
CA ASN A 263 23.90 -11.50 7.10
C ASN A 263 23.21 -10.67 6.00
N PRO A 264 23.77 -9.50 5.62
CA PRO A 264 23.23 -8.69 4.53
C PRO A 264 23.31 -9.37 3.16
N LEU A 265 24.23 -10.32 2.96
CA LEU A 265 24.39 -11.04 1.69
C LEU A 265 23.23 -11.99 1.43
N ALA A 266 22.63 -12.58 2.47
CA ALA A 266 21.43 -13.41 2.34
C ALA A 266 20.25 -12.61 1.76
N LEU A 267 20.04 -11.36 2.19
CA LEU A 267 18.99 -10.52 1.60
C LEU A 267 19.32 -10.18 0.15
N ALA A 268 20.57 -9.83 -0.16
CA ALA A 268 20.99 -9.54 -1.53
C ALA A 268 20.77 -10.74 -2.47
N SER A 269 21.07 -11.96 -2.00
CA SER A 269 20.84 -13.19 -2.75
C SER A 269 19.35 -13.47 -2.94
N ALA A 270 18.55 -13.34 -1.89
CA ALA A 270 17.09 -13.51 -1.97
C ALA A 270 16.46 -12.54 -2.97
N LEU A 271 16.82 -11.26 -2.93
CA LEU A 271 16.31 -10.25 -3.86
C LEU A 271 16.71 -10.55 -5.31
N ALA A 272 17.94 -11.04 -5.54
CA ALA A 272 18.37 -11.44 -6.88
C ALA A 272 17.56 -12.65 -7.42
N LYS A 273 17.24 -13.61 -6.56
CA LYS A 273 16.36 -14.75 -6.91
C LYS A 273 14.94 -14.30 -7.24
N ILE A 274 14.38 -13.38 -6.45
CA ILE A 274 13.06 -12.80 -6.71
C ILE A 274 13.06 -12.02 -8.03
N GLU A 275 14.09 -11.21 -8.29
CA GLU A 275 14.18 -10.40 -9.52
C GLU A 275 14.34 -11.26 -10.79
N SER A 276 14.99 -12.42 -10.68
CA SER A 276 15.20 -13.36 -11.79
C SER A 276 14.04 -14.33 -12.01
N ALA A 277 13.07 -14.37 -11.10
CA ALA A 277 11.90 -15.21 -11.25
C ALA A 277 11.01 -14.67 -12.39
N THR A 278 10.45 -15.59 -13.18
CA THR A 278 9.62 -15.29 -14.36
C THR A 278 8.19 -15.84 -14.21
N ALA A 279 7.82 -16.26 -13.00
CA ALA A 279 6.50 -16.80 -12.72
C ALA A 279 5.42 -15.70 -12.89
N PRO A 280 4.28 -16.00 -13.54
CA PRO A 280 3.22 -15.03 -13.70
C PRO A 280 2.45 -14.86 -12.38
N THR A 281 2.34 -13.64 -11.89
CA THR A 281 1.56 -13.34 -10.69
C THR A 281 0.07 -13.50 -10.94
N THR A 282 -0.60 -14.30 -10.11
CA THR A 282 -2.02 -14.63 -10.29
C THR A 282 -2.89 -14.24 -9.10
N SER A 283 -2.37 -14.34 -7.88
CA SER A 283 -3.13 -14.15 -6.64
C SER A 283 -3.04 -12.73 -6.11
N ILE A 284 -1.93 -12.02 -6.34
CA ILE A 284 -1.73 -10.66 -5.83
C ILE A 284 -2.29 -9.61 -6.80
N LYS A 285 -3.35 -8.91 -6.38
CA LYS A 285 -4.02 -7.85 -7.17
C LYS A 285 -3.38 -6.48 -6.95
N ARG A 286 -3.64 -5.54 -7.87
CA ARG A 286 -3.09 -4.15 -7.85
C ARG A 286 -3.22 -3.42 -6.50
N GLY A 287 -4.27 -3.70 -5.72
CA GLY A 287 -4.51 -3.06 -4.43
C GLY A 287 -3.63 -3.55 -3.28
N ALA A 288 -2.98 -4.71 -3.43
CA ALA A 288 -2.05 -5.27 -2.45
C ALA A 288 -0.58 -5.26 -2.94
N ALA A 289 -0.36 -4.89 -4.21
CA ALA A 289 0.95 -4.91 -4.85
C ALA A 289 2.00 -4.04 -4.14
N HIS A 290 1.62 -2.90 -3.58
CA HIS A 290 2.54 -1.99 -2.87
C HIS A 290 2.94 -2.46 -1.47
N LEU A 291 2.40 -3.59 -0.99
CA LEU A 291 2.81 -4.22 0.27
C LEU A 291 3.95 -5.22 0.08
N CYS A 292 4.18 -5.65 -1.15
CA CYS A 292 5.07 -6.74 -1.51
C CYS A 292 6.53 -6.30 -1.57
N ILE A 293 7.46 -7.20 -1.24
CA ILE A 293 8.91 -6.90 -1.30
C ILE A 293 9.38 -6.63 -2.74
N ALA A 294 8.71 -7.24 -3.73
CA ALA A 294 8.89 -7.00 -5.16
C ALA A 294 7.54 -6.69 -5.81
N ASP A 295 7.53 -5.83 -6.85
CA ASP A 295 6.30 -5.45 -7.56
C ASP A 295 5.71 -6.65 -8.32
N PRO A 296 4.56 -7.20 -7.86
CA PRO A 296 3.97 -8.40 -8.45
C PRO A 296 3.33 -8.12 -9.82
N LEU A 297 3.21 -6.88 -10.28
CA LEU A 297 2.58 -6.56 -11.56
C LEU A 297 3.56 -6.60 -12.75
N GLY A 298 4.74 -7.18 -12.57
CA GLY A 298 5.68 -7.46 -13.65
C GLY A 298 6.34 -6.21 -14.25
N ARG A 299 6.40 -5.10 -13.51
CA ARG A 299 7.30 -4.00 -13.90
C ARG A 299 8.73 -4.38 -13.55
N HIS A 300 9.33 -5.24 -14.36
CA HIS A 300 10.78 -5.34 -14.48
C HIS A 300 11.29 -4.00 -15.00
N PHE A 301 11.47 -3.03 -14.10
CA PHE A 301 12.16 -1.80 -14.44
C PHE A 301 13.63 -2.16 -14.70
N THR A 302 13.92 -2.47 -15.97
CA THR A 302 15.29 -2.48 -16.46
C THR A 302 15.88 -1.08 -16.23
N ASN A 303 17.18 -1.02 -15.92
CA ASN A 303 17.97 0.20 -15.65
C ASN A 303 18.00 1.23 -16.82
N HIS A 304 17.07 1.14 -17.78
CA HIS A 304 17.02 1.91 -19.02
C HIS A 304 15.84 2.87 -19.14
N GLU A 305 14.88 2.87 -18.19
CA GLU A 305 13.79 3.85 -18.20
C GLU A 305 14.21 5.09 -17.40
N GLY A 306 14.42 6.21 -18.11
CA GLY A 306 14.92 7.47 -17.55
C GLY A 306 14.06 8.06 -16.42
N TRP A 307 14.46 9.26 -15.93
CA TRP A 307 14.00 9.86 -14.66
C TRP A 307 12.48 9.91 -14.39
N LEU A 308 11.63 9.73 -15.42
CA LEU A 308 10.16 9.66 -15.29
C LEU A 308 9.65 8.28 -14.86
N GLY A 309 10.29 7.18 -15.28
CA GLY A 309 9.94 5.82 -14.82
C GLY A 309 10.23 5.65 -13.32
N ASP A 310 11.28 6.30 -12.85
CA ASP A 310 11.69 6.32 -11.45
C ASP A 310 10.66 7.05 -10.55
N VAL A 311 9.86 7.98 -11.07
CA VAL A 311 8.85 8.70 -10.26
C VAL A 311 7.59 7.85 -9.98
N PHE A 312 7.31 6.82 -10.81
CA PHE A 312 6.12 5.97 -10.67
C PHE A 312 6.40 4.55 -10.17
N ALA A 313 7.65 4.24 -9.83
CA ALA A 313 8.03 2.98 -9.21
C ALA A 313 7.65 2.99 -7.72
N THR A 314 6.86 2.01 -7.30
CA THR A 314 6.43 1.81 -5.90
C THR A 314 7.58 1.37 -5.00
N HIS A 315 8.66 0.81 -5.57
CA HIS A 315 9.88 0.38 -4.89
C HIS A 315 11.12 1.02 -5.54
N PRO A 316 12.20 1.29 -4.78
CA PRO A 316 13.47 1.67 -5.38
C PRO A 316 14.00 0.54 -6.28
N PRO A 317 14.84 0.86 -7.29
CA PRO A 317 15.38 -0.15 -8.20
C PRO A 317 16.05 -1.29 -7.43
N MET A 318 15.67 -2.53 -7.74
CA MET A 318 16.13 -3.71 -7.02
C MET A 318 17.66 -3.83 -7.02
N GLY A 319 18.29 -3.55 -8.16
CA GLY A 319 19.75 -3.52 -8.29
C GLY A 319 20.45 -2.56 -7.31
N MET A 320 19.85 -1.42 -6.96
CA MET A 320 20.42 -0.49 -5.98
C MET A 320 20.38 -1.05 -4.56
N ARG A 321 19.29 -1.75 -4.20
CA ARG A 321 19.17 -2.44 -2.90
C ARG A 321 20.20 -3.56 -2.80
N ILE A 322 20.29 -4.41 -3.82
CA ILE A 322 21.27 -5.50 -3.91
C ILE A 322 22.69 -4.95 -3.79
N ALA A 323 23.04 -3.89 -4.52
CA ALA A 323 24.36 -3.27 -4.46
C ALA A 323 24.70 -2.73 -3.06
N LYS A 324 23.74 -2.06 -2.40
CA LYS A 324 23.91 -1.54 -1.03
C LYS A 324 24.17 -2.68 -0.03
N LEU A 325 23.39 -3.76 -0.11
CA LEU A 325 23.51 -4.93 0.76
C LEU A 325 24.82 -5.69 0.53
N LYS A 326 25.24 -5.89 -0.73
CA LYS A 326 26.55 -6.44 -1.05
C LYS A 326 27.67 -5.57 -0.47
N GLY A 327 27.56 -4.24 -0.58
CA GLY A 327 28.49 -3.30 0.05
C GLY A 327 28.60 -3.46 1.57
N MET A 328 27.49 -3.67 2.27
CA MET A 328 27.49 -3.94 3.72
C MET A 328 28.17 -5.27 4.05
N GLY A 329 27.84 -6.33 3.31
CA GLY A 329 28.45 -7.64 3.50
C GLY A 329 29.97 -7.61 3.30
N TYR A 330 30.44 -6.94 2.24
CA TYR A 330 31.87 -6.77 2.02
C TYR A 330 32.55 -5.94 3.12
N ALA A 331 31.90 -4.89 3.62
CA ALA A 331 32.43 -4.11 4.73
C ALA A 331 32.52 -4.92 6.03
N GLN A 332 31.56 -5.82 6.28
CA GLN A 332 31.56 -6.74 7.43
C GLN A 332 32.69 -7.77 7.30
N LEU A 333 32.80 -8.46 6.15
CA LEU A 333 33.86 -9.43 5.87
C LEU A 333 35.26 -8.81 5.99
N LYS A 334 35.43 -7.57 5.52
CA LYS A 334 36.68 -6.82 5.64
C LYS A 334 37.05 -6.52 7.09
N LYS A 335 36.07 -6.27 7.97
CA LYS A 335 36.31 -6.04 9.41
C LYS A 335 36.65 -7.34 10.15
N GLU A 336 36.10 -8.47 9.72
CA GLU A 336 36.30 -9.79 10.33
C GLU A 336 37.58 -10.50 9.85
N GLY A 337 38.31 -9.93 8.89
CA GLY A 337 39.61 -10.46 8.43
C GLY A 337 39.52 -11.69 7.52
N GLY A 338 38.34 -11.97 6.94
CA GLY A 338 38.12 -13.14 6.09
C GLY A 338 38.79 -13.04 4.71
N PRO A 339 39.26 -14.15 4.12
CA PRO A 339 39.84 -14.17 2.78
C PRO A 339 38.78 -13.86 1.71
N PHE A 340 39.10 -12.97 0.78
CA PHE A 340 38.29 -12.73 -0.42
C PHE A 340 38.25 -14.01 -1.28
N THR A 341 37.16 -14.75 -1.24
CA THR A 341 36.92 -15.88 -2.14
C THR A 341 35.85 -15.49 -3.16
N ASN A 342 36.17 -15.66 -4.44
CA ASN A 342 35.32 -15.32 -5.59
C ASN A 342 33.99 -16.11 -5.64
N SER A 343 33.74 -17.04 -4.72
CA SER A 343 32.48 -17.78 -4.64
C SER A 343 31.30 -16.93 -4.15
N ALA A 344 31.55 -15.79 -3.50
CA ALA A 344 30.51 -14.84 -3.10
C ALA A 344 30.03 -13.93 -4.25
N LEU A 345 30.59 -14.09 -5.45
CA LEU A 345 30.33 -13.24 -6.63
C LEU A 345 29.34 -13.83 -7.64
N ALA A 346 28.91 -15.07 -7.46
CA ALA A 346 27.94 -15.73 -8.36
C ALA A 346 26.50 -15.47 -7.94
#